data_AF-A0A1X4I8A2-F1
#
_entry.id   AF-A0A1X4I8A2-F1
#
_cell.length_a   1.000
_cell.length_b   1.000
_cell.length_c   1.000
_cell.angle_alpha   90.00
_cell.angle_beta   90.00
_cell.angle_gamma   90.00
#
_symmetry.space_group_name_H-M   'P 1'
#
loop_
_entity.id
_entity.type
_entity.pdbx_description
1 polymer ?
#
loop_
_entity_poly.entity_id
_entity_poly.type
_entity_poly.pdbx_seq_one_letter_code
_entity_poly.pdbx_strand_id
1 'polypeptide(L)'
;MANPSAAAARRRRATGPAPSLNGPASDIHPVLRRATAPPAALDLLAQARAGLDEAAVLETPNERYATAHLAALRTAAAVLAAR
;
A
#
# COMPACT_ATOMS: atom_id res chain seq x y z
N MET A 1 -46.36 10.07 7.44
CA MET A 1 -45.33 11.13 7.39
C MET A 1 -44.23 10.67 6.46
N ALA A 2 -44.22 11.15 5.22
CA ALA A 2 -43.26 10.77 4.18
C ALA A 2 -42.60 12.06 3.68
N ASN A 3 -41.28 12.17 3.85
CA ASN A 3 -40.47 13.24 3.28
C ASN A 3 -39.74 12.70 2.05
N PRO A 4 -40.01 13.21 0.83
CA PRO A 4 -39.13 13.00 -0.30
C PRO A 4 -38.12 14.16 -0.35
N SER A 5 -36.93 13.97 0.23
CA SER A 5 -35.81 14.90 0.00
C SER A 5 -35.08 14.49 -1.28
N ALA A 6 -35.63 14.93 -2.40
CA ALA A 6 -34.94 14.99 -3.67
C ALA A 6 -33.92 16.13 -3.64
N ALA A 7 -32.62 15.85 -3.50
CA ALA A 7 -31.53 16.72 -3.96
C ALA A 7 -30.14 16.11 -3.66
N ALA A 8 -29.77 15.03 -4.34
CA ALA A 8 -28.36 14.59 -4.43
C ALA A 8 -27.87 14.72 -5.88
N ALA A 9 -27.86 15.94 -6.41
CA ALA A 9 -27.36 16.22 -7.75
C ALA A 9 -26.72 17.61 -7.83
N ARG A 10 -25.52 17.76 -7.25
CA ARG A 10 -24.59 18.82 -7.68
C ARG A 10 -23.16 18.30 -7.64
N ARG A 11 -22.87 17.27 -8.46
CA ARG A 11 -21.50 16.99 -8.89
C ARG A 11 -20.99 18.26 -9.59
N ARG A 12 -20.15 18.98 -8.86
CA ARG A 12 -19.51 20.22 -9.28
C ARG A 12 -18.67 19.89 -10.52
N ARG A 13 -19.17 20.29 -11.68
CA ARG A 13 -18.53 20.18 -12.99
C ARG A 13 -17.26 21.04 -12.91
N ALA A 14 -16.09 20.40 -12.88
CA ALA A 14 -14.81 21.09 -12.98
C ALA A 14 -14.61 21.50 -14.45
N THR A 15 -15.08 22.69 -14.80
CA THR A 15 -14.67 23.39 -16.02
C THR A 15 -13.46 24.24 -15.68
N GLY A 16 -12.29 23.61 -15.61
CA GLY A 16 -10.99 24.30 -15.65
C GLY A 16 -10.47 24.32 -17.10
N PRO A 17 -9.71 25.34 -17.50
CA PRO A 17 -9.16 25.43 -18.86
C PRO A 17 -8.17 24.28 -19.12
N ALA A 18 -8.11 23.82 -20.37
CA ALA A 18 -7.22 22.75 -20.80
C ALA A 18 -5.74 23.10 -20.51
N PRO A 19 -4.92 22.16 -20.03
CA PRO A 19 -3.50 22.42 -19.80
C PRO A 19 -2.78 22.63 -21.14
N SER A 20 -2.12 23.77 -21.29
CA SER A 20 -1.28 24.10 -22.44
C SER A 20 -0.04 23.22 -22.45
N LEU A 21 0.14 22.41 -23.51
CA LEU A 21 1.26 21.47 -23.68
C LEU A 21 2.57 22.12 -24.18
N ASN A 22 2.65 23.46 -24.19
CA ASN A 22 3.70 24.20 -24.92
C ASN A 22 4.66 24.99 -24.02
N GLY A 23 4.63 24.78 -22.69
CA GLY A 23 5.67 25.30 -21.80
C GLY A 23 7.01 24.57 -22.01
N PRO A 24 8.17 25.21 -21.75
CA PRO A 24 9.47 24.56 -21.91
C PRO A 24 9.47 23.24 -21.14
N ALA A 25 9.84 22.14 -21.81
CA ALA A 25 9.77 20.77 -21.31
C ALA A 25 10.56 20.51 -20.00
N SER A 26 11.24 21.53 -19.46
CA SER A 26 11.94 21.51 -18.18
C SER A 26 11.01 21.50 -16.96
N ASP A 27 9.76 21.97 -17.09
CA ASP A 27 8.77 21.99 -15.98
C ASP A 27 7.99 20.67 -15.84
N ILE A 28 8.21 19.71 -16.74
CA ILE A 28 7.68 18.36 -16.59
C ILE A 28 8.69 17.56 -15.78
N HIS A 29 8.58 17.66 -14.46
CA HIS A 29 9.29 16.74 -13.58
C HIS A 29 8.77 15.31 -13.83
N PRO A 30 9.66 14.33 -14.12
CA PRO A 30 9.23 12.95 -14.19
C PRO A 30 8.61 12.58 -12.84
N VAL A 31 7.30 12.34 -12.83
CA VAL A 31 6.64 11.73 -11.67
C VAL A 31 7.34 10.40 -11.44
N LEU A 32 8.02 10.26 -10.30
CA LEU A 32 8.54 8.97 -9.85
C LEU A 32 7.38 7.98 -9.85
N ARG A 33 7.27 7.17 -10.89
CA ARG A 33 6.29 6.09 -10.92
C ARG A 33 6.70 5.12 -9.82
N ARG A 34 5.70 4.69 -9.03
CA ARG A 34 5.90 3.65 -8.03
C ARG A 34 6.50 2.43 -8.72
N ALA A 35 7.78 2.18 -8.48
CA ALA A 35 8.44 0.95 -8.91
C ALA A 35 7.69 -0.22 -8.27
N THR A 36 7.44 -1.26 -9.06
CA THR A 36 6.94 -2.53 -8.52
C THR A 36 7.90 -3.04 -7.46
N ALA A 37 7.37 -3.57 -6.35
CA ALA A 37 8.21 -4.07 -5.27
C ALA A 37 9.21 -5.11 -5.83
N PRO A 38 10.49 -5.06 -5.42
CA PRO A 38 11.47 -6.02 -5.89
C PRO A 38 11.05 -7.45 -5.50
N PRO A 39 11.33 -8.45 -6.34
CA PRO A 39 10.87 -9.83 -6.11
C PRO A 39 11.34 -10.37 -4.74
N ALA A 40 12.57 -10.04 -4.33
CA ALA A 40 13.09 -10.41 -3.02
C ALA A 40 12.25 -9.87 -1.85
N ALA A 41 11.67 -8.66 -1.97
CA ALA A 41 10.77 -8.12 -0.95
C ALA A 41 9.44 -8.89 -0.91
N LEU A 42 8.94 -9.35 -2.06
CA LEU A 42 7.74 -10.18 -2.13
C LEU A 42 7.97 -11.55 -1.49
N ASP A 43 9.13 -12.17 -1.75
CA ASP A 43 9.51 -13.46 -1.16
C ASP A 43 9.62 -13.36 0.37
N LEU A 44 10.22 -12.28 0.89
CA LEU A 44 10.30 -12.01 2.32
C LEU A 44 8.91 -11.85 2.95
N LEU A 45 7.97 -11.19 2.27
CA LEU A 45 6.59 -11.06 2.74
C LEU A 45 5.83 -12.39 2.71
N ALA A 46 6.07 -13.24 1.70
CA ALA A 46 5.51 -14.58 1.66
C ALA A 46 6.00 -15.45 2.82
N GLN A 47 7.31 -15.39 3.12
CA GLN A 47 7.89 -16.08 4.28
C GLN A 47 7.37 -15.54 5.61
N ALA A 48 7.22 -14.21 5.74
CA ALA A 48 6.65 -13.60 6.93
C ALA A 48 5.20 -14.05 7.15
N ARG A 49 4.41 -14.16 6.08
CA ARG A 49 3.03 -14.63 6.17
C ARG A 49 2.96 -16.09 6.64
N ALA A 50 3.74 -16.97 6.02
CA ALA A 50 3.83 -18.37 6.46
C ALA A 50 4.25 -18.49 7.93
N GLY A 51 5.25 -17.71 8.36
CA GLY A 51 5.69 -17.70 9.76
C GLY A 51 4.62 -17.19 10.75
N LEU A 52 3.74 -16.28 10.33
CA LEU A 52 2.60 -15.85 11.17
C LEU A 52 1.53 -16.94 11.25
N ASP A 53 1.27 -17.66 10.16
CA ASP A 53 0.33 -18.78 10.14
C ASP A 53 0.86 -19.94 11.02
N GLU A 54 2.18 -20.20 10.99
CA GLU A 54 2.85 -21.12 11.92
C GLU A 54 2.76 -20.65 13.37
N ALA A 55 3.02 -19.36 13.64
CA ALA A 55 2.90 -18.83 14.99
C ALA A 55 1.47 -18.99 15.55
N ALA A 56 0.44 -18.81 14.71
CA ALA A 56 -0.96 -18.89 15.12
C ALA A 56 -1.36 -20.26 15.69
N VAL A 57 -0.68 -21.34 15.30
CA VAL A 57 -0.98 -22.71 15.78
C VAL A 57 -0.14 -23.13 16.99
N LEU A 58 0.91 -22.39 17.35
CA LEU A 58 1.75 -22.72 18.51
C LEU A 58 0.97 -22.49 19.81
N GLU A 59 0.93 -23.47 20.71
CA GLU A 59 0.25 -23.38 22.01
C GLU A 59 1.07 -22.61 23.05
N THR A 60 2.39 -22.84 23.05
CA THR A 60 3.32 -22.21 23.98
C THR A 60 3.44 -20.71 23.69
N PRO A 61 3.08 -19.81 24.63
CA PRO A 61 3.08 -18.37 24.36
C PRO A 61 4.45 -17.81 23.97
N ASN A 62 5.51 -18.30 24.59
CA ASN A 62 6.87 -17.84 24.30
C ASN A 62 7.32 -18.22 22.88
N GLU A 63 7.04 -19.45 22.46
CA GLU A 63 7.34 -19.92 21.10
C GLU A 63 6.52 -19.18 20.06
N ARG A 64 5.21 -18.99 20.32
CA ARG A 64 4.33 -18.16 19.49
C ARG A 64 4.89 -16.75 19.30
N TYR A 65 5.32 -16.10 20.38
CA TYR A 65 5.89 -14.76 20.32
C TYR A 65 7.20 -14.74 19.51
N ALA A 66 8.12 -15.66 19.77
CA ALA A 66 9.40 -15.72 19.06
C ALA A 66 9.22 -15.90 17.56
N THR A 67 8.33 -16.81 17.15
CA THR A 67 8.02 -17.07 15.73
C THR A 67 7.34 -15.87 15.07
N ALA A 68 6.37 -15.25 15.73
CA ALA A 68 5.72 -14.03 15.24
C ALA A 68 6.71 -12.85 15.13
N HIS A 69 7.62 -12.73 16.09
CA HIS A 69 8.64 -11.68 16.08
C HIS A 69 9.63 -11.85 14.92
N LEU A 70 10.08 -13.08 14.65
CA LEU A 70 10.93 -13.37 13.50
C LEU A 70 10.21 -13.02 12.17
N ALA A 71 8.91 -13.30 12.05
CA ALA A 71 8.11 -12.87 10.90
C ALA A 71 8.01 -11.34 10.77
N ALA A 72 7.90 -10.62 11.89
CA ALA A 72 7.92 -9.16 11.91
C ALA A 72 9.28 -8.60 11.43
N LEU A 73 10.40 -9.21 11.85
CA LEU A 73 11.74 -8.83 11.39
C LEU A 73 11.91 -9.05 9.87
N ARG A 74 11.38 -10.15 9.32
CA ARG A 74 11.37 -10.38 7.86
C ARG A 74 10.54 -9.35 7.12
N THR A 75 9.40 -8.93 7.69
CA THR A 75 8.59 -7.84 7.13
C THR A 75 9.37 -6.53 7.11
N ALA A 76 10.09 -6.20 8.19
CA ALA A 76 10.95 -5.03 8.23
C ALA A 76 12.06 -5.11 7.15
N ALA A 77 12.69 -6.28 6.99
CA ALA A 77 13.68 -6.52 5.95
C ALA A 77 13.12 -6.29 4.54
N ALA A 78 11.88 -6.73 4.26
CA ALA A 78 11.21 -6.48 2.99
C ALA A 78 11.02 -4.98 2.71
N VAL A 79 10.69 -4.19 3.75
CA VAL A 79 10.60 -2.72 3.63
C VAL A 79 11.98 -2.12 3.35
N LEU A 80 13.05 -2.62 3.96
CA LEU A 80 14.41 -2.14 3.67
C LEU A 80 14.82 -2.46 2.23
N ALA A 81 14.43 -3.63 1.71
CA ALA A 81 14.75 -4.07 0.35
C ALA A 81 13.99 -3.28 -0.73
N ALA A 82 12.86 -2.65 -0.37
CA ALA A 82 12.00 -1.93 -1.30
C ALA A 82 12.28 -0.41 -1.39
N ARG A 83 13.27 0.11 -0.67
CA ARG A 83 13.65 1.53 -0.65
C ARG A 83 15.07 1.74 -1.18
#